data_AF-A0AAW8DCB1-F1
#
_entry.id   AF-A0AAW8DCB1-F1
#
_cell.length_a   1.000
_cell.length_b   1.000
_cell.length_c   1.000
_cell.angle_alpha   90.00
_cell.angle_beta   90.00
_cell.angle_gamma   90.00
#
_symmetry.space_group_name_H-M   'P 1'
#
loop_
_entity.id
_entity.type
_entity.pdbx_description
1 polymer ?
#
loop_
_entity_poly.entity_id
_entity_poly.type
_entity_poly.pdbx_seq_one_letter_code
_entity_poly.pdbx_strand_id
1 'polypeptide(L)' 'TNRLLRQYLPKGKDFSHLTQAQFDRIANEMNGRPRQTLGFANPAEVLWQAVASTG' A
#
# COMPACT_ATOMS: atom_id res chain seq x y z
N THR A 1 -12.53 7.26 0.90
CA THR A 1 -11.48 7.60 -0.09
C THR A 1 -10.11 7.25 0.46
N ASN A 2 -9.29 6.50 -0.28
CA ASN A 2 -7.94 6.09 0.17
C ASN A 2 -6.96 7.28 0.12
N ARG A 3 -6.96 8.13 1.15
CA ARG A 3 -6.17 9.38 1.20
C ARG A 3 -4.67 9.11 1.02
N LEU A 4 -4.16 7.96 1.47
CA LEU A 4 -2.74 7.61 1.28
C LEU A 4 -2.42 7.39 -0.20
N LEU A 5 -3.22 6.61 -0.91
CA LEU A 5 -2.98 6.36 -2.33
C LEU A 5 -2.98 7.67 -3.13
N ARG A 6 -3.77 8.67 -2.72
CA ARG A 6 -3.81 10.00 -3.35
C ARG A 6 -2.55 10.84 -3.15
N GLN A 7 -1.66 10.48 -2.22
CA GLN A 7 -0.35 11.12 -2.09
C GLN A 7 0.59 10.72 -3.24
N TYR A 8 0.38 9.54 -3.81
CA TYR A 8 1.19 8.99 -4.91
C TYR A 8 0.47 9.07 -6.27
N LEU A 9 -0.84 8.81 -6.29
CA LEU A 9 -1.69 8.73 -7.49
C LEU A 9 -2.88 9.71 -7.37
N PRO A 10 -2.68 11.00 -7.69
CA PRO A 10 -3.73 12.01 -7.58
C PRO A 10 -4.95 11.67 -8.44
N LYS A 11 -6.14 12.08 -8.01
CA LYS A 11 -7.38 11.77 -8.75
C LYS A 11 -7.39 12.47 -10.11
N GLY A 12 -7.79 11.74 -11.15
CA GLY A 12 -7.96 12.29 -12.49
C GLY A 12 -6.66 12.61 -13.21
N LYS A 13 -5.54 12.04 -12.77
CA LYS A 13 -4.26 12.09 -13.49
C LYS A 13 -4.10 10.84 -14.35
N ASP A 14 -3.46 11.03 -15.50
CA ASP A 14 -2.98 9.95 -16.34
C ASP A 14 -1.72 9.33 -15.74
N PHE A 15 -1.63 8.01 -15.77
CA PHE A 15 -0.53 7.21 -15.24
C PHE A 15 0.13 6.32 -16.30
N SER A 16 -0.22 6.51 -17.58
CA SER A 16 0.38 5.77 -18.70
C SER A 16 1.92 5.85 -18.75
N HIS A 17 2.49 6.90 -18.17
CA HIS A 17 3.93 7.13 -18.06
C HIS A 17 4.60 6.40 -16.89
N LEU A 18 3.83 5.78 -15.99
CA LEU A 18 4.37 5.02 -14.87
C LEU A 18 4.64 3.57 -15.29
N THR A 19 5.84 3.11 -14.95
CA THR A 19 6.28 1.73 -15.14
C THR A 19 5.79 0.83 -14.01
N GLN A 20 5.75 -0.48 -14.25
CA GLN A 20 5.42 -1.46 -13.21
C GLN A 20 6.32 -1.30 -11.97
N ALA A 21 7.63 -1.08 -12.16
CA ALA A 21 8.57 -0.87 -11.06
C ALA A 21 8.23 0.36 -10.20
N GLN A 22 7.67 1.42 -10.80
CA GLN A 22 7.19 2.59 -10.04
C GLN A 22 5.93 2.27 -9.25
N PHE A 23 5.01 1.48 -9.80
CA PHE A 23 3.84 1.00 -9.05
C PHE A 23 4.23 0.08 -7.91
N ASP A 24 5.18 -0.84 -8.13
CA ASP A 24 5.69 -1.74 -7.10
C ASP A 24 6.35 -0.95 -5.97
N ARG A 25 7.12 0.09 -6.30
CA ARG A 25 7.68 0.99 -5.29
C ARG A 25 6.60 1.67 -4.45
N ILE A 26 5.57 2.23 -5.08
CA ILE A 26 4.45 2.85 -4.37
C ILE A 26 3.76 1.82 -3.46
N ALA A 27 3.52 0.60 -3.97
CA ALA A 27 2.92 -0.47 -3.19
C ALA A 27 3.79 -0.86 -1.98
N ASN A 28 5.10 -1.00 -2.16
CA ASN A 28 6.05 -1.31 -1.09
C ASN A 28 6.07 -0.21 -0.02
N GLU A 29 6.12 1.06 -0.41
CA GLU A 29 6.07 2.20 0.52
C GLU A 29 4.73 2.24 1.27
N MET A 30 3.61 1.97 0.58
CA MET A 30 2.29 1.96 1.21
C MET A 30 2.08 0.78 2.17
N ASN A 31 2.53 -0.41 1.79
CA ASN A 31 2.36 -1.66 2.54
C ASN A 31 3.37 -1.81 3.68
N GLY A 32 4.54 -1.18 3.57
CA GLY A 32 5.55 -1.12 4.64
C GLY A 32 5.32 -0.01 5.67
N ARG A 33 4.36 0.90 5.44
CA ARG A 33 4.13 2.03 6.33
C ARG A 33 3.37 1.63 7.61
N PRO A 34 3.93 1.88 8.82
CA PRO A 34 3.23 1.70 10.09
C PRO A 34 1.89 2.45 10.14
N ARG A 35 0.82 1.77 10.57
CA ARG A 35 -0.52 2.37 10.69
C ARG A 35 -1.02 2.33 12.12
N GLN A 36 -1.42 3.49 12.65
CA GLN A 36 -2.04 3.57 13.98
C GLN A 36 -3.28 2.67 14.12
N THR A 37 -4.08 2.54 13.06
CA THR A 37 -5.27 1.66 13.05
C THR A 37 -4.93 0.17 13.12
N LEU A 38 -3.67 -0.20 12.85
CA LEU A 38 -3.14 -1.56 12.98
C LEU A 38 -2.23 -1.69 14.21
N GLY A 39 -2.37 -0.82 15.22
CA GLY A 39 -1.48 -0.83 16.39
C GLY A 39 -0.02 -0.52 16.03
N PHE A 40 0.20 0.30 14.99
CA PHE A 40 1.50 0.61 14.38
C PHE A 40 2.19 -0.54 13.64
N ALA A 41 1.55 -1.70 13.47
CA ALA A 41 2.00 -2.69 12.48
C ALA A 41 1.90 -2.14 11.06
N ASN A 42 2.68 -2.70 10.13
CA ASN A 42 2.53 -2.39 8.71
C ASN A 42 1.50 -3.31 8.03
N PRO A 43 0.80 -2.84 6.99
CA PRO A 43 -0.20 -3.64 6.29
C PRO A 43 0.31 -4.99 5.74
N ALA A 44 1.57 -5.06 5.31
CA ALA A 44 2.15 -6.31 4.81
C ALA A 44 2.20 -7.38 5.91
N GLU A 45 2.68 -7.04 7.11
CA GLU A 45 2.75 -7.95 8.26
C GLU A 45 1.38 -8.50 8.65
N VAL A 46 0.38 -7.61 8.75
CA VAL A 46 -0.98 -8.01 9.13
C VAL A 46 -1.60 -8.94 8.08
N LEU A 47 -1.35 -8.66 6.79
CA LEU A 47 -1.79 -9.55 5.71
C LEU A 47 -1.14 -10.93 5.81
N TRP A 48 0.18 -10.99 6.01
CA TRP A 48 0.90 -12.26 6.19
C TRP A 48 0.35 -13.09 7.35
N GLN A 49 0.06 -12.45 8.49
CA GLN A 49 -0.56 -13.12 9.65
C GLN A 49 -1.95 -13.66 9.32
N ALA A 50 -2.80 -12.86 8.67
CA ALA A 50 -4.15 -13.26 8.31
C ALA A 50 -4.16 -14.46 7.33
N VAL A 51 -3.30 -14.43 6.31
CA VAL A 51 -3.18 -15.53 5.34
C VAL A 51 -2.64 -16.80 6.00
N ALA A 52 -1.63 -16.67 6.87
CA ALA A 52 -1.08 -17.82 7.61
C ALA A 52 -2.12 -18.50 8.53
N SER A 53 -3.09 -17.74 9.05
CA SER A 53 -4.19 -18.28 9.88
C SER A 53 -5.31 -18.98 9.10
N THR A 54 -5.26 -18.98 7.76
CA THR A 54 -6.30 -19.56 6.89
C THR A 54 -5.95 -20.97 6.39
N GLY A 55 -4.89 -21.59 6.92
CA GLY A 55 -4.50 -22.98 6.65
C GLY A 55 -4.88 -23.92 7.79
#